data_AF-A0A6N2RH71-F1
#
_entry.id   AF-A0A6N2RH71-F1
#
_cell.length_a   1.000
_cell.length_b   1.000
_cell.length_c   1.000
_cell.angle_alpha   90.00
_cell.angle_beta   90.00
_cell.angle_gamma   90.00
#
_symmetry.space_group_name_H-M   'P 1'
#
loop_
_entity.id
_entity.type
_entity.pdbx_description
1 polymer ?
#
loop_
_entity_poly.entity_id
_entity_poly.type
_entity_poly.pdbx_seq_one_letter_code
_entity_poly.pdbx_strand_id
1 'polypeptide(L)'
;MYETMIEALLDKNAEAVYCDFSMEKRDGTQIPCFSDIEEGLYTGKEILYSIIGAMPEKKRDFDFEMSVCKVIFRKKIIDDKKLRFLSEKQMICEDMIFNIGYLLEIEKVIYLKKCFYHYCENQGSLTHRYIENRLEKEKTLYYKIQEDMKDHLDEEGMLRLNRLFLGRVRICIVQEIFYCKDKFWKKFNSVKKIVQDVDVRTVISAYPYERNPLKLKIFHWCLKRKIYIGVYFLTVVANYRKHKI
;
A
#
# COMPACT_ATOMS: atom_id res chain seq x y z
N MET A 1 -7.90 -22.31 -8.12
CA MET A 1 -7.25 -21.03 -8.48
C MET A 1 -6.90 -21.01 -9.97
N TYR A 2 -5.88 -21.74 -10.40
CA TYR A 2 -5.29 -21.61 -11.74
C TYR A 2 -6.26 -21.86 -12.88
N GLU A 3 -7.02 -22.96 -12.85
CA GLU A 3 -8.01 -23.31 -13.87
C GLU A 3 -8.99 -22.16 -14.14
N THR A 4 -9.73 -21.73 -13.12
CA THR A 4 -10.71 -20.62 -13.22
C THR A 4 -10.07 -19.31 -13.69
N MET A 5 -8.86 -18.98 -13.23
CA MET A 5 -8.19 -17.73 -13.64
C MET A 5 -7.70 -17.79 -15.09
N ILE A 6 -7.18 -18.93 -15.53
CA ILE A 6 -6.74 -19.14 -16.92
C ILE A 6 -7.94 -19.14 -17.87
N GLU A 7 -9.02 -19.83 -17.51
CA GLU A 7 -10.27 -19.82 -18.27
C GLU A 7 -10.81 -18.40 -18.47
N ALA A 8 -10.86 -17.60 -17.39
CA ALA A 8 -11.27 -16.20 -17.47
C ALA A 8 -10.34 -15.39 -18.39
N LEU A 9 -9.02 -15.57 -18.25
CA LEU A 9 -8.01 -14.89 -19.07
C LEU A 9 -8.22 -15.17 -20.56
N LEU A 10 -8.46 -16.44 -20.92
CA LEU A 10 -8.68 -16.88 -22.29
C LEU A 10 -10.02 -16.43 -22.85
N ASP A 11 -11.12 -16.56 -22.08
CA ASP A 11 -12.47 -16.14 -22.49
C ASP A 11 -12.54 -14.65 -22.86
N LYS A 12 -11.93 -13.79 -22.04
CA LYS A 12 -11.92 -12.34 -22.29
C LYS A 12 -10.73 -11.85 -23.11
N ASN A 13 -9.83 -12.75 -23.50
CA ASN A 13 -8.55 -12.43 -24.14
C ASN A 13 -7.81 -11.29 -23.40
N ALA A 14 -7.69 -11.43 -22.08
CA ALA A 14 -7.06 -10.44 -21.20
C ALA A 14 -5.55 -10.70 -21.03
N GLU A 15 -4.80 -9.72 -20.54
CA GLU A 15 -3.35 -9.86 -20.29
C GLU A 15 -3.02 -10.25 -18.85
N ALA A 16 -3.90 -9.94 -17.90
CA ALA A 16 -3.75 -10.37 -16.51
C ALA A 16 -5.09 -10.73 -15.85
N VAL A 17 -5.03 -11.61 -14.85
CA VAL A 17 -6.15 -11.92 -13.96
C VAL A 17 -5.70 -11.82 -12.52
N TYR A 18 -6.37 -11.00 -11.74
CA TYR A 18 -6.15 -10.79 -10.32
C TYR A 18 -7.25 -11.49 -9.52
N CYS A 19 -6.92 -12.00 -8.33
CA CYS A 19 -7.89 -12.49 -7.38
C CYS A 19 -7.66 -11.90 -5.98
N ASP A 20 -8.47 -12.33 -5.01
CA ASP A 20 -8.28 -12.05 -3.61
C ASP A 20 -7.67 -13.24 -2.86
N PHE A 21 -7.51 -13.10 -1.55
CA PHE A 21 -6.84 -14.09 -0.73
C PHE A 21 -7.52 -14.30 0.62
N SER A 22 -7.30 -15.48 1.20
CA SER A 22 -7.61 -15.77 2.59
C SER A 22 -6.35 -15.64 3.42
N MET A 23 -6.43 -14.88 4.52
CA MET A 23 -5.36 -14.77 5.52
C MET A 23 -5.53 -15.86 6.57
N GLU A 24 -4.58 -16.78 6.68
CA GLU A 24 -4.50 -17.74 7.78
C GLU A 24 -3.70 -17.16 8.94
N LYS A 25 -4.34 -17.06 10.10
CA LYS A 25 -3.73 -16.73 11.39
C LYS A 25 -3.07 -17.96 12.01
N ARG A 26 -2.20 -17.74 12.99
CA ARG A 26 -1.51 -18.85 13.69
C ARG A 26 -2.41 -19.83 14.43
N ASP A 27 -3.59 -19.41 14.83
CA ASP A 27 -4.58 -20.29 15.45
C ASP A 27 -5.34 -21.14 14.40
N GLY A 28 -4.93 -21.07 13.12
CA GLY A 28 -5.58 -21.73 11.99
C GLY A 28 -6.79 -20.98 11.45
N THR A 29 -7.18 -19.85 12.06
CA THR A 29 -8.33 -19.07 11.60
C THR A 29 -8.06 -18.48 10.22
N GLN A 30 -8.93 -18.76 9.27
CA GLN A 30 -8.88 -18.18 7.93
C GLN A 30 -9.84 -17.00 7.82
N ILE A 31 -9.34 -15.86 7.36
CA ILE A 31 -10.12 -14.64 7.18
C ILE A 31 -10.05 -14.23 5.71
N PRO A 32 -11.18 -14.25 4.97
CA PRO A 32 -11.20 -13.77 3.60
C PRO A 32 -10.91 -12.26 3.56
N CYS A 33 -10.04 -11.87 2.65
CA CYS A 33 -9.58 -10.50 2.48
C CYS A 33 -9.93 -10.03 1.07
N PHE A 34 -11.02 -9.28 0.97
CA PHE A 34 -11.50 -8.75 -0.31
C PHE A 34 -10.96 -7.34 -0.60
N SER A 35 -10.72 -7.09 -1.87
CA SER A 35 -10.43 -5.75 -2.39
C SER A 35 -11.73 -4.92 -2.44
N ASP A 36 -11.62 -3.59 -2.30
CA ASP A 36 -12.73 -2.63 -2.28
C ASP A 36 -13.09 -2.12 -3.70
N ILE A 37 -13.08 -3.05 -4.66
CA ILE A 37 -13.53 -2.88 -6.05
C ILE A 37 -14.50 -4.03 -6.41
N GLU A 38 -15.25 -3.89 -7.51
CA GLU A 38 -16.17 -4.91 -7.96
C GLU A 38 -15.52 -5.91 -8.91
N GLU A 39 -16.03 -7.14 -8.97
CA GLU A 39 -15.57 -8.13 -9.96
C GLU A 39 -15.85 -7.60 -11.37
N GLY A 40 -14.88 -7.71 -12.28
CA GLY A 40 -15.05 -7.16 -13.62
C GLY A 40 -13.80 -7.08 -14.48
N LEU A 41 -13.98 -6.46 -15.65
CA LEU A 41 -12.93 -6.13 -16.60
C LEU A 41 -12.51 -4.67 -16.39
N TYR A 42 -11.21 -4.46 -16.34
CA TYR A 42 -10.57 -3.18 -16.07
C TYR A 42 -9.41 -2.96 -17.04
N THR A 43 -9.02 -1.70 -17.17
CA THR A 43 -7.74 -1.30 -17.75
C THR A 43 -6.60 -1.48 -16.75
N GLY A 44 -5.37 -1.58 -17.26
CA GLY A 44 -4.18 -1.55 -16.42
C GLY A 44 -4.14 -0.31 -15.52
N LYS A 45 -4.53 0.86 -16.06
CA LYS A 45 -4.60 2.13 -15.32
C LYS A 45 -5.59 2.10 -14.14
N GLU A 46 -6.79 1.54 -14.32
CA GLU A 46 -7.80 1.47 -13.26
C GLU A 46 -7.37 0.58 -12.09
N ILE A 47 -6.77 -0.58 -12.38
CA ILE A 47 -6.21 -1.46 -11.35
C ILE A 47 -5.03 -0.79 -10.67
N LEU A 48 -4.17 -0.14 -11.44
CA LEU A 48 -3.03 0.58 -10.91
C LEU A 48 -3.48 1.66 -9.92
N TYR A 49 -4.47 2.48 -10.28
CA TYR A 49 -5.01 3.53 -9.39
C TYR A 49 -5.57 2.92 -8.10
N SER A 50 -6.22 1.76 -8.20
CA SER A 50 -6.72 1.02 -7.03
C SER A 50 -5.58 0.53 -6.11
N ILE A 51 -4.40 0.22 -6.65
CA ILE A 51 -3.20 -0.21 -5.92
C ILE A 51 -2.46 0.98 -5.28
N ILE A 52 -2.26 2.06 -6.04
CA ILE A 52 -1.42 3.20 -5.61
C ILE A 52 -2.14 4.18 -4.67
N GLY A 53 -3.40 3.91 -4.31
CA GLY A 53 -4.07 4.56 -3.20
C GLY A 53 -5.58 4.69 -3.41
N ALA A 54 -6.30 4.84 -2.31
CA ALA A 54 -7.74 5.06 -2.31
C ALA A 54 -8.08 6.56 -2.41
N MET A 55 -9.31 6.85 -2.81
CA MET A 55 -9.83 8.22 -2.71
C MET A 55 -9.86 8.72 -1.25
N PRO A 56 -9.71 10.03 -1.00
CA PRO A 56 -9.59 10.57 0.36
C PRO A 56 -10.69 10.15 1.33
N GLU A 57 -11.92 10.01 0.85
CA GLU A 57 -13.13 9.65 1.60
C GLU A 57 -13.11 8.21 2.10
N LYS A 58 -12.31 7.34 1.48
CA LYS A 58 -12.25 5.92 1.83
C LYS A 58 -11.58 5.72 3.19
N LYS A 59 -12.02 4.66 3.87
CA LYS A 59 -11.48 4.25 5.18
C LYS A 59 -10.09 3.59 5.04
N ARG A 60 -9.88 2.82 3.98
CA ARG A 60 -8.59 2.17 3.66
C ARG A 60 -7.67 3.14 2.94
N ASP A 61 -6.38 2.80 2.85
CA ASP A 61 -5.39 3.60 2.13
C ASP A 61 -5.27 3.27 0.65
N PHE A 62 -5.77 2.11 0.24
CA PHE A 62 -5.81 1.59 -1.11
C PHE A 62 -7.10 0.80 -1.28
N ASP A 63 -7.61 0.76 -2.51
CA ASP A 63 -8.81 0.01 -2.85
C ASP A 63 -8.45 -1.46 -3.16
N PHE A 64 -7.25 -1.71 -3.69
CA PHE A 64 -6.78 -3.04 -4.04
C PHE A 64 -5.54 -3.44 -3.25
N GLU A 65 -5.64 -4.53 -2.47
CA GLU A 65 -4.49 -5.07 -1.74
C GLU A 65 -3.64 -5.92 -2.67
N MET A 66 -2.51 -5.40 -3.12
CA MET A 66 -1.70 -6.04 -4.15
C MET A 66 -0.81 -7.16 -3.57
N SER A 67 -0.72 -8.30 -4.27
CA SER A 67 0.41 -9.24 -4.19
C SER A 67 0.63 -9.91 -5.55
N VAL A 68 1.88 -10.08 -6.01
CA VAL A 68 2.17 -10.81 -7.26
C VAL A 68 1.72 -12.27 -7.21
N CYS A 69 1.60 -12.86 -6.02
CA CYS A 69 1.25 -14.28 -5.84
C CYS A 69 -0.21 -14.58 -6.16
N LYS A 70 -1.08 -13.56 -6.22
CA LYS A 70 -2.51 -13.71 -6.49
C LYS A 70 -2.90 -13.25 -7.90
N VAL A 71 -1.94 -13.30 -8.83
CA VAL A 71 -2.08 -12.79 -10.21
C VAL A 71 -1.57 -13.81 -11.21
N ILE A 72 -2.29 -13.96 -12.33
CA ILE A 72 -1.80 -14.65 -13.53
C ILE A 72 -1.43 -13.59 -14.55
N PHE A 73 -0.16 -13.62 -14.99
CA PHE A 73 0.41 -12.68 -15.95
C PHE A 73 0.65 -13.37 -17.30
N ARG A 74 0.37 -12.67 -18.41
CA ARG A 74 0.85 -13.08 -19.74
C ARG A 74 2.37 -12.90 -19.81
N LYS A 75 3.11 -14.02 -19.80
CA LYS A 75 4.59 -14.06 -19.79
C LYS A 75 5.24 -13.25 -20.92
N LYS A 76 4.68 -13.31 -22.14
CA LYS A 76 5.21 -12.59 -23.31
C LYS A 76 5.43 -11.10 -23.03
N ILE A 77 4.55 -10.46 -22.25
CA ILE A 77 4.65 -9.04 -21.90
C ILE A 77 5.83 -8.80 -20.95
N ILE A 78 6.02 -9.69 -19.96
CA ILE A 78 7.16 -9.64 -19.03
C ILE A 78 8.49 -9.73 -19.81
N ASP A 79 8.55 -10.62 -20.80
CA ASP A 79 9.76 -10.83 -21.60
C ASP A 79 10.02 -9.66 -22.55
N ASP A 80 9.01 -9.25 -23.34
CA ASP A 80 9.12 -8.19 -24.35
C ASP A 80 9.47 -6.84 -23.70
N LYS A 81 8.91 -6.56 -22.51
CA LYS A 81 9.15 -5.34 -21.74
C LYS A 81 10.28 -5.46 -20.72
N LYS A 82 10.92 -6.64 -20.63
CA LYS A 82 12.06 -6.93 -19.74
C LYS A 82 11.79 -6.60 -18.27
N LEU A 83 10.57 -6.82 -17.81
CA LEU A 83 10.15 -6.51 -16.43
C LEU A 83 10.82 -7.46 -15.44
N ARG A 84 11.49 -6.93 -14.41
CA ARG A 84 12.20 -7.71 -13.39
C ARG A 84 11.97 -7.11 -12.02
N PHE A 85 11.94 -7.97 -11.00
CA PHE A 85 11.93 -7.51 -9.61
C PHE A 85 13.24 -6.81 -9.28
N LEU A 86 13.13 -5.69 -8.57
CA LEU A 86 14.26 -5.06 -7.92
C LEU A 86 14.65 -5.88 -6.68
N SER A 87 15.88 -5.71 -6.20
CA SER A 87 16.26 -6.29 -4.91
C SER A 87 15.51 -5.59 -3.78
N GLU A 88 15.03 -6.34 -2.78
CA GLU A 88 14.47 -5.79 -1.53
C GLU A 88 15.43 -4.84 -0.79
N LYS A 89 16.75 -4.97 -1.03
CA LYS A 89 17.74 -4.03 -0.50
C LYS A 89 17.64 -2.65 -1.15
N GLN A 90 17.27 -2.61 -2.43
CA GLN A 90 17.14 -1.40 -3.24
C GLN A 90 15.75 -0.77 -3.09
N MET A 91 14.69 -1.58 -3.05
CA MET A 91 13.31 -1.11 -3.04
C MET A 91 12.48 -1.84 -2.00
N ILE A 92 11.83 -1.09 -1.10
CA ILE A 92 10.77 -1.66 -0.28
C ILE A 92 9.52 -1.82 -1.14
N CYS A 93 8.85 -2.97 -1.09
CA CYS A 93 7.71 -3.28 -1.97
C CYS A 93 8.13 -3.31 -3.45
N GLU A 94 9.21 -4.02 -3.75
CA GLU A 94 9.65 -4.34 -5.12
C GLU A 94 8.56 -5.03 -5.96
N ASP A 95 7.65 -5.75 -5.30
CA ASP A 95 6.48 -6.37 -5.91
C ASP A 95 5.45 -5.37 -6.43
N MET A 96 5.25 -4.26 -5.71
CA MET A 96 4.42 -3.13 -6.17
C MET A 96 5.03 -2.48 -7.41
N ILE A 97 6.35 -2.26 -7.44
CA ILE A 97 7.04 -1.70 -8.61
C ILE A 97 6.92 -2.64 -9.82
N PHE A 98 7.09 -3.95 -9.63
CA PHE A 98 6.87 -4.91 -10.71
C PHE A 98 5.44 -4.84 -11.26
N ASN A 99 4.42 -4.76 -10.39
CA ASN A 99 3.03 -4.67 -10.83
C ASN A 99 2.75 -3.37 -11.58
N ILE A 100 3.26 -2.24 -11.10
CA ILE A 100 3.13 -0.95 -11.79
C ILE A 100 3.74 -1.06 -13.19
N GLY A 101 4.97 -1.56 -13.30
CA GLY A 101 5.63 -1.76 -14.59
C GLY A 101 4.86 -2.71 -15.52
N TYR A 102 4.20 -3.74 -14.98
CA TYR A 102 3.36 -4.63 -15.78
C TYR A 102 2.03 -3.98 -16.21
N LEU A 103 1.34 -3.32 -15.29
CA LEU A 103 0.03 -2.71 -15.51
C LEU A 103 0.07 -1.53 -16.47
N LEU A 104 1.21 -0.83 -16.56
CA LEU A 104 1.41 0.23 -17.54
C LEU A 104 1.52 -0.29 -18.99
N GLU A 105 1.72 -1.60 -19.17
CA GLU A 105 2.00 -2.21 -20.48
C GLU A 105 0.80 -2.99 -21.04
N ILE A 106 -0.36 -2.95 -20.37
CA ILE A 106 -1.52 -3.77 -20.70
C ILE A 106 -2.84 -3.00 -20.69
N GLU A 107 -3.80 -3.49 -21.46
CA GLU A 107 -5.11 -2.86 -21.63
C GLU A 107 -6.25 -3.61 -20.96
N LYS A 108 -6.18 -4.95 -20.83
CA LYS A 108 -7.26 -5.74 -20.23
C LYS A 108 -6.79 -6.54 -19.03
N VAL A 109 -7.42 -6.25 -17.90
CA VAL A 109 -7.21 -6.91 -16.63
C VAL A 109 -8.54 -7.40 -16.11
N ILE A 110 -8.62 -8.68 -15.76
CA ILE A 110 -9.78 -9.23 -15.07
C ILE A 110 -9.48 -9.22 -13.58
N TYR A 111 -10.41 -8.74 -12.78
CA TYR A 111 -10.39 -8.98 -11.35
C TYR A 111 -11.54 -9.90 -10.97
N LEU A 112 -11.21 -11.01 -10.32
CA LEU A 112 -12.15 -11.97 -9.76
C LEU A 112 -12.23 -11.78 -8.25
N LYS A 113 -13.41 -11.49 -7.72
CA LYS A 113 -13.64 -11.24 -6.28
C LYS A 113 -13.77 -12.57 -5.52
N LYS A 114 -12.74 -13.41 -5.66
CA LYS A 114 -12.65 -14.77 -5.13
C LYS A 114 -11.34 -14.93 -4.36
N CYS A 115 -11.43 -15.45 -3.14
CA CYS A 115 -10.27 -15.74 -2.29
C CYS A 115 -9.60 -17.04 -2.72
N PHE A 116 -8.85 -17.02 -3.83
CA PHE A 116 -8.17 -18.21 -4.35
C PHE A 116 -6.77 -18.41 -3.79
N TYR A 117 -6.11 -17.33 -3.39
CA TYR A 117 -4.77 -17.39 -2.82
C TYR A 117 -4.84 -17.56 -1.30
N HIS A 118 -3.96 -18.38 -0.74
CA HIS A 118 -3.91 -18.65 0.69
C HIS A 118 -2.64 -18.06 1.29
N TYR A 119 -2.78 -17.03 2.11
CA TYR A 119 -1.65 -16.30 2.71
C TYR A 119 -1.51 -16.67 4.19
N CYS A 120 -0.38 -17.27 4.56
CA CYS A 120 -0.05 -17.58 5.96
C CYS A 120 0.60 -16.38 6.65
N GLU A 121 0.05 -15.92 7.77
CA GLU A 121 0.57 -14.78 8.52
C GLU A 121 1.95 -15.11 9.15
N ASN A 122 3.00 -14.42 8.70
CA ASN A 122 4.35 -14.58 9.22
C ASN A 122 4.74 -13.43 10.18
N GLN A 123 5.29 -13.76 11.36
CA GLN A 123 5.79 -12.77 12.35
C GLN A 123 6.90 -11.87 11.80
N GLY A 124 7.66 -12.36 10.83
CA GLY A 124 8.76 -11.63 10.20
C GLY A 124 8.33 -10.70 9.07
N SER A 125 7.03 -10.56 8.79
CA SER A 125 6.56 -9.71 7.70
C SER A 125 7.01 -8.25 7.89
N LEU A 126 7.21 -7.56 6.76
CA LEU A 126 7.82 -6.21 6.70
C LEU A 126 7.07 -5.16 7.54
N THR A 127 5.80 -5.38 7.86
CA THR A 127 5.00 -4.52 8.75
C THR A 127 5.22 -4.82 10.23
N HIS A 128 5.62 -6.05 10.58
CA HIS A 128 5.82 -6.52 11.95
C HIS A 128 7.28 -6.52 12.42
N ARG A 129 8.23 -6.23 11.52
CA ARG A 129 9.65 -6.02 11.85
C ARG A 129 9.97 -4.52 11.87
N TYR A 130 10.69 -4.06 12.90
CA TYR A 130 11.26 -2.71 12.91
C TYR A 130 12.30 -2.58 11.79
N ILE A 131 12.11 -1.60 10.91
CA ILE A 131 13.04 -1.26 9.85
C ILE A 131 13.61 0.12 10.17
N GLU A 132 14.92 0.17 10.42
CA GLU A 132 15.61 1.45 10.62
C GLU A 132 15.54 2.30 9.34
N ASN A 133 15.36 3.61 9.51
CA ASN A 133 15.21 4.58 8.41
C ASN A 133 14.09 4.21 7.42
N ARG A 134 13.00 3.60 7.91
CA ARG A 134 11.87 3.20 7.06
C ARG A 134 11.30 4.37 6.26
N LEU A 135 11.22 5.58 6.83
CA LEU A 135 10.71 6.75 6.12
C LEU A 135 11.47 7.03 4.82
N GLU A 136 12.81 6.93 4.83
CA GLU A 136 13.62 7.13 3.63
C GLU A 136 13.33 6.07 2.57
N LYS A 137 13.11 4.81 2.97
CA LYS A 137 12.71 3.76 2.03
C LYS A 137 11.33 4.01 1.42
N GLU A 138 10.36 4.46 2.23
CA GLU A 138 9.02 4.80 1.76
C GLU A 138 9.03 6.03 0.86
N LYS A 139 9.94 6.99 1.07
CA LYS A 139 10.20 8.13 0.17
C LYS A 139 10.79 7.67 -1.17
N THR A 140 11.80 6.79 -1.14
CA THR A 140 12.34 6.17 -2.37
C THR A 140 11.24 5.47 -3.17
N LEU A 141 10.35 4.73 -2.50
CA LEU A 141 9.18 4.11 -3.15
C LEU A 141 8.24 5.16 -3.76
N TYR A 142 7.88 6.20 -3.01
CA TYR A 142 7.02 7.28 -3.48
C TYR A 142 7.57 7.94 -4.76
N TYR A 143 8.84 8.35 -4.74
CA TYR A 143 9.48 8.96 -5.90
C TYR A 143 9.63 7.98 -7.07
N LYS A 144 9.89 6.70 -6.80
CA LYS A 144 9.97 5.69 -7.86
C LYS A 144 8.63 5.51 -8.57
N ILE A 145 7.53 5.46 -7.82
CA ILE A 145 6.18 5.38 -8.41
C ILE A 145 5.89 6.62 -9.25
N GLN A 146 6.25 7.82 -8.75
CA GLN A 146 6.09 9.05 -9.54
C GLN A 146 6.88 9.02 -10.85
N GLU A 147 8.13 8.55 -10.80
CA GLU A 147 8.99 8.42 -11.98
C GLU A 147 8.41 7.42 -13.00
N ASP A 148 8.07 6.21 -12.56
CA ASP A 148 7.57 5.13 -13.41
C ASP A 148 6.22 5.50 -14.06
N MET A 149 5.43 6.33 -13.38
CA MET A 149 4.11 6.74 -13.84
C MET A 149 4.04 8.16 -14.41
N LYS A 150 5.15 8.86 -14.59
CA LYS A 150 5.16 10.30 -14.92
C LYS A 150 4.21 10.72 -16.06
N ASP A 151 4.06 9.86 -17.08
CA ASP A 151 3.24 10.12 -18.27
C ASP A 151 1.76 9.67 -18.09
N HIS A 152 1.44 9.02 -16.98
CA HIS A 152 0.14 8.41 -16.66
C HIS A 152 -0.48 8.97 -15.37
N LEU A 153 0.27 9.78 -14.61
CA LEU A 153 -0.09 10.26 -13.29
C LEU A 153 -0.80 11.61 -13.39
N ASP A 154 -2.11 11.56 -13.57
CA ASP A 154 -2.98 12.73 -13.55
C ASP A 154 -3.27 13.21 -12.12
N GLU A 155 -4.14 14.21 -11.97
CA GLU A 155 -4.52 14.76 -10.66
C GLU A 155 -5.11 13.72 -9.71
N GLU A 156 -5.89 12.76 -10.22
CA GLU A 156 -6.46 11.68 -9.41
C GLU A 156 -5.34 10.71 -8.99
N GLY A 157 -4.49 10.31 -9.92
CA GLY A 157 -3.33 9.47 -9.63
C GLY A 157 -2.43 10.07 -8.56
N MET A 158 -2.11 11.37 -8.67
CA MET A 158 -1.34 12.11 -7.67
C MET A 158 -2.05 12.15 -6.30
N LEU A 159 -3.37 12.35 -6.29
CA LEU A 159 -4.17 12.35 -5.07
C LEU A 159 -4.12 11.00 -4.34
N ARG A 160 -4.23 9.90 -5.10
CA ARG A 160 -4.14 8.52 -4.59
C ARG A 160 -2.73 8.19 -4.10
N LEU A 161 -1.71 8.54 -4.86
CA LEU A 161 -0.32 8.33 -4.46
C LEU A 161 0.04 9.08 -3.17
N ASN A 162 -0.46 10.32 -3.02
CA ASN A 162 -0.34 11.08 -1.79
C ASN A 162 -1.04 10.40 -0.61
N ARG A 163 -2.22 9.79 -0.84
CA ARG A 163 -2.92 8.99 0.17
C ARG A 163 -2.09 7.78 0.58
N LEU A 164 -1.53 7.03 -0.37
CA LEU A 164 -0.65 5.90 -0.08
C LEU A 164 0.56 6.34 0.76
N PHE A 165 1.26 7.39 0.36
CA PHE A 165 2.42 7.91 1.09
C PHE A 165 2.07 8.30 2.53
N LEU A 166 0.98 9.03 2.75
CA LEU A 166 0.53 9.37 4.10
C LEU A 166 0.12 8.13 4.91
N GLY A 167 -0.40 7.09 4.27
CA GLY A 167 -0.58 5.76 4.86
C GLY A 167 0.73 5.14 5.34
N ARG A 168 1.78 5.16 4.50
CA ARG A 168 3.12 4.67 4.84
C ARG A 168 3.79 5.48 5.95
N VAL A 169 3.59 6.80 5.99
CA VAL A 169 4.03 7.67 7.11
C VAL A 169 3.42 7.21 8.43
N ARG A 170 2.12 6.85 8.44
CA ARG A 170 1.49 6.30 9.67
C ARG A 170 2.12 4.99 10.11
N ILE A 171 2.47 4.12 9.17
CA ILE A 171 3.19 2.86 9.48
C ILE A 171 4.56 3.16 10.08
N CYS A 172 5.31 4.13 9.55
CA CYS A 172 6.60 4.55 10.12
C CYS A 172 6.44 5.01 11.59
N ILE A 173 5.43 5.84 11.87
CA ILE A 173 5.14 6.32 13.23
C ILE A 173 4.76 5.15 14.16
N VAL A 174 3.94 4.21 13.68
CA VAL A 174 3.60 2.99 14.44
C VAL A 174 4.86 2.19 14.77
N GLN A 175 5.80 2.04 13.83
CA GLN A 175 7.06 1.32 14.07
C GLN A 175 7.93 1.99 15.13
N GLU A 176 8.09 3.32 15.07
CA GLU A 176 8.83 4.08 16.09
C GLU A 176 8.22 3.93 17.48
N ILE A 177 6.89 3.89 17.59
CA ILE A 177 6.21 3.81 18.89
C ILE A 177 6.24 2.39 19.46
N PHE A 178 5.87 1.39 18.66
CA PHE A 178 5.57 0.04 19.16
C PHE A 178 6.67 -0.99 18.94
N TYR A 179 7.52 -0.81 17.92
CA TYR A 179 8.49 -1.83 17.52
C TYR A 179 9.94 -1.43 17.83
N CYS A 180 10.23 -0.14 17.89
CA CYS A 180 11.51 0.35 18.39
C CYS A 180 11.66 0.01 19.88
N LYS A 181 12.84 -0.45 20.29
CA LYS A 181 13.15 -0.81 21.69
C LYS A 181 13.65 0.37 22.54
N ASP A 182 13.72 1.57 21.96
CA ASP A 182 14.19 2.77 22.64
C ASP A 182 13.22 3.29 23.71
N LYS A 183 13.74 4.16 24.59
CA LYS A 183 12.95 4.87 25.61
C LYS A 183 11.99 5.89 24.98
N PHE A 184 10.92 6.24 25.72
CA PHE A 184 9.88 7.17 25.30
C PHE A 184 10.41 8.44 24.61
N TRP A 185 11.37 9.14 25.22
CA TRP A 185 11.90 10.40 24.67
C TRP A 185 12.56 10.25 23.30
N LYS A 186 13.27 9.15 23.07
CA LYS A 186 13.87 8.86 21.76
C LYS A 186 12.80 8.57 20.72
N LYS A 187 11.82 7.71 21.04
CA LYS A 187 10.66 7.43 20.16
C LYS A 187 9.89 8.70 19.82
N PHE A 188 9.63 9.55 20.80
CA PHE A 188 8.94 10.83 20.61
C PHE A 188 9.73 11.78 19.72
N ASN A 189 11.06 11.81 19.86
CA ASN A 189 11.93 12.58 18.97
C ASN A 189 11.96 12.00 17.54
N SER A 190 11.94 10.67 17.36
CA SER A 190 11.78 10.06 16.04
C SER A 190 10.46 10.48 15.39
N VAL A 191 9.36 10.43 16.13
CA VAL A 191 8.04 10.88 15.64
C VAL A 191 8.09 12.38 15.26
N LYS A 192 8.74 13.23 16.05
CA LYS A 192 8.95 14.64 15.68
C LYS A 192 9.70 14.78 14.37
N LYS A 193 10.79 14.03 14.17
CA LYS A 193 11.56 14.04 12.93
C LYS A 193 10.69 13.66 11.73
N ILE A 194 9.89 12.60 11.83
CA ILE A 194 8.94 12.20 10.77
C ILE A 194 7.92 13.31 10.48
N VAL A 195 7.34 13.92 11.51
CA VAL A 195 6.34 15.01 11.35
C VAL A 195 6.97 16.28 10.73
N GLN A 196 8.27 16.48 10.90
CA GLN A 196 9.03 17.61 10.38
C GLN A 196 9.67 17.38 9.01
N ASP A 197 9.73 16.13 8.55
CA ASP A 197 10.33 15.75 7.26
C ASP A 197 9.72 16.52 6.09
N VAL A 198 10.57 17.02 5.20
CA VAL A 198 10.19 17.93 4.11
C VAL A 198 9.14 17.32 3.16
N ASP A 199 9.21 16.02 2.89
CA ASP A 199 8.29 15.35 1.97
C ASP A 199 6.95 15.12 2.66
N VAL A 200 6.98 14.69 3.93
CA VAL A 200 5.77 14.58 4.76
C VAL A 200 5.05 15.93 4.84
N ARG A 201 5.81 17.02 5.05
CA ARG A 201 5.27 18.39 5.10
C ARG A 201 4.68 18.83 3.77
N THR A 202 5.35 18.51 2.67
CA THR A 202 4.91 18.87 1.31
C THR A 202 3.60 18.15 0.97
N VAL A 203 3.58 16.82 1.12
CA VAL A 203 2.43 16.00 0.78
C VAL A 203 1.22 16.32 1.66
N ILE A 204 1.37 16.45 2.98
CA ILE A 204 0.23 16.77 3.86
C ILE A 204 -0.33 18.19 3.65
N SER A 205 0.48 19.09 3.09
CA SER A 205 0.03 20.46 2.81
C SER A 205 -0.85 20.51 1.57
N ALA A 206 -0.50 19.74 0.54
CA ALA A 206 -1.24 19.64 -0.73
C ALA A 206 -2.44 18.68 -0.66
N TYR A 207 -2.35 17.61 0.13
CA TYR A 207 -3.39 16.59 0.22
C TYR A 207 -4.66 17.12 0.94
N PRO A 208 -5.86 16.93 0.38
CA PRO A 208 -7.12 17.44 0.94
C PRO A 208 -7.60 16.55 2.10
N TYR A 209 -6.89 16.61 3.22
CA TYR A 209 -7.16 15.75 4.37
C TYR A 209 -8.54 15.98 5.01
N GLU A 210 -9.16 17.12 4.74
CA GLU A 210 -10.53 17.47 5.15
C GLU A 210 -11.59 16.55 4.52
N ARG A 211 -11.27 15.85 3.44
CA ARG A 211 -12.16 14.83 2.84
C ARG A 211 -12.09 13.47 3.56
N ASN A 212 -11.13 13.30 4.48
CA ASN A 212 -10.89 12.00 5.10
C ASN A 212 -11.96 11.67 6.15
N PRO A 213 -12.20 10.38 6.44
CA PRO A 213 -13.02 9.96 7.57
C PRO A 213 -12.53 10.58 8.88
N LEU A 214 -13.45 10.85 9.82
CA LEU A 214 -13.20 11.66 11.02
C LEU A 214 -11.89 11.31 11.77
N LYS A 215 -11.66 10.02 12.05
CA LYS A 215 -10.45 9.58 12.77
C LYS A 215 -9.17 9.95 12.02
N LEU A 216 -9.17 9.74 10.70
CA LEU A 216 -8.02 10.02 9.85
C LEU A 216 -7.86 11.53 9.60
N LYS A 217 -8.97 12.26 9.46
CA LYS A 217 -8.99 13.72 9.37
C LYS A 217 -8.32 14.36 10.58
N ILE A 218 -8.67 13.94 11.80
CA ILE A 218 -8.06 14.46 13.03
C ILE A 218 -6.57 14.12 13.08
N PHE A 219 -6.19 12.90 12.72
CA PHE A 219 -4.78 12.52 12.66
C PHE A 219 -3.98 13.39 11.68
N HIS A 220 -4.48 13.56 10.46
CA HIS A 220 -3.85 14.39 9.43
C HIS A 220 -3.85 15.88 9.79
N TRP A 221 -4.87 16.37 10.51
CA TRP A 221 -4.87 17.73 11.06
C TRP A 221 -3.72 17.92 12.05
N CYS A 222 -3.53 16.98 12.99
CA CYS A 222 -2.39 17.00 13.91
C CYS A 222 -1.05 16.95 13.17
N LEU A 223 -0.94 16.08 12.15
CA LEU A 223 0.24 15.97 11.30
C LEU A 223 0.53 17.31 10.59
N LYS A 224 -0.47 17.92 9.93
CA LYS A 224 -0.34 19.20 9.24
C LYS A 224 0.01 20.34 10.19
N ARG A 225 -0.55 20.38 11.39
CA ARG A 225 -0.30 21.44 12.39
C ARG A 225 0.93 21.20 13.27
N LYS A 226 1.71 20.12 13.03
CA LYS A 226 2.87 19.75 13.84
C LYS A 226 2.53 19.51 15.32
N ILE A 227 1.33 19.02 15.61
CA ILE A 227 0.88 18.70 16.98
C ILE A 227 1.43 17.32 17.34
N TYR A 228 2.72 17.27 17.68
CA TYR A 228 3.48 16.02 17.88
C TYR A 228 2.84 15.09 18.91
N ILE A 229 2.37 15.65 20.02
CA ILE A 229 1.72 14.86 21.07
C ILE A 229 0.39 14.27 20.60
N GLY A 230 -0.34 14.99 19.74
CA GLY A 230 -1.56 14.52 19.11
C GLY A 230 -1.30 13.37 18.14
N VAL A 231 -0.27 13.49 17.28
CA VAL A 231 0.15 12.41 16.38
C VAL A 231 0.54 11.16 17.18
N TYR A 232 1.35 11.32 18.23
CA TYR A 232 1.78 10.20 19.09
C TYR A 232 0.59 9.54 19.79
N PHE A 233 -0.24 10.32 20.48
CA PHE A 233 -1.38 9.83 21.24
C PHE A 233 -2.42 9.14 20.36
N LEU A 234 -2.80 9.76 19.23
CA LEU A 234 -3.76 9.16 18.30
C LEU A 234 -3.24 7.84 17.72
N THR A 235 -1.93 7.75 17.46
CA THR A 235 -1.30 6.49 17.01
C THR A 235 -1.39 5.42 18.09
N VAL A 236 -1.12 5.77 19.35
CA VAL A 236 -1.22 4.84 20.48
C VAL A 236 -2.67 4.34 20.63
N VAL A 237 -3.64 5.25 20.67
CA VAL A 237 -5.07 4.91 20.84
C VAL A 237 -5.56 4.03 19.69
N ALA A 238 -5.20 4.34 18.45
CA ALA A 238 -5.66 3.59 17.28
C ALA A 238 -5.12 2.14 17.25
N ASN A 239 -3.96 1.89 17.86
CA ASN A 239 -3.29 0.59 17.81
C ASN A 239 -3.25 -0.15 19.15
N TYR A 240 -3.83 0.43 20.21
CA TYR A 240 -3.78 -0.10 21.56
C TYR A 240 -4.25 -1.57 21.66
N ARG A 241 -5.34 -1.93 20.97
CA ARG A 241 -5.86 -3.31 20.97
C ARG A 241 -4.97 -4.31 20.25
N LYS A 242 -4.18 -3.87 19.25
CA LYS A 242 -3.26 -4.73 18.49
C LYS A 242 -1.96 -5.01 19.23
N HIS A 243 -1.57 -4.14 20.15
CA HIS A 243 -0.31 -4.20 20.90
C HIS A 243 -0.49 -4.35 22.41
N LYS A 244 -1.70 -4.70 22.87
CA LYS A 244 -1.88 -5.24 24.22
C LYS A 244 -1.18 -6.61 24.24
N ILE A 245 -0.06 -6.66 24.96
CA ILE A 245 0.49 -7.89 25.55
C ILE A 245 -0.23 -8.08 26.88
#